data_AF-A0A6G0UWH4-F1
#
_entry.id   AF-A0A6G0UWH4-F1
#
_cell.length_a   1.000
_cell.length_b   1.000
_cell.length_c   1.000
_cell.angle_alpha   90.00
_cell.angle_beta   90.00
_cell.angle_gamma   90.00
#
_symmetry.space_group_name_H-M   'P 1'
#
loop_
_entity.id
_entity.type
_entity.pdbx_description
1 polymer ?
#
loop_
_entity_poly.entity_id
_entity_poly.type
_entity_poly.pdbx_seq_one_letter_code
_entity_poly.pdbx_strand_id
1 'polypeptide(L)'
;MTNSGSNSPQIETSSPPVVSLDTVGFSLQKIAQAKWKLDDFANRQNELLAELSEFQKTESFIKKTLDTISELNTEKEAHSDVIQSINKDKDDLEKVINSAREEQREIQENLMSKYQQIFEIIEQANKFATDSGVPESELIGPTVVPQNAISNAAQQALLASQRPLSNRTQSNNPQFPNFPLFFDFPPAMRQAAASLMLQSMDASRNLSMFNPGPSKSSESLHQSPPMKECASCHQQIHRNAPICPMCKNKSRSKNPKKPKRKTENEGNSRC
;
A
#
# COMPACT_ATOMS: atom_id res chain seq x y z
N MET A 1 64.83 95.83 66.07
CA MET A 1 63.43 95.73 66.53
C MET A 1 62.69 94.84 65.56
N THR A 2 62.24 93.70 66.08
CA THR A 2 61.54 92.61 65.41
C THR A 2 60.13 93.01 65.00
N ASN A 3 59.64 92.55 63.85
CA ASN A 3 58.23 92.22 63.75
C ASN A 3 58.01 91.02 62.82
N SER A 4 57.64 89.89 63.43
CA SER A 4 57.32 88.62 62.80
C SER A 4 55.80 88.58 62.62
N GLY A 5 55.33 88.68 61.38
CA GLY A 5 53.92 88.50 61.02
C GLY A 5 53.67 87.06 60.58
N SER A 6 53.05 86.27 61.44
CA SER A 6 52.58 84.91 61.19
C SER A 6 51.36 84.93 60.27
N ASN A 7 51.42 84.23 59.13
CA ASN A 7 50.25 83.97 58.27
C ASN A 7 49.90 82.48 58.34
N SER A 8 48.76 82.18 58.95
CA SER A 8 48.17 80.84 59.00
C SER A 8 47.48 80.48 57.67
N PRO A 9 47.43 79.19 57.25
CA PRO A 9 46.73 78.78 56.05
C PRO A 9 45.21 78.75 56.29
N GLN A 10 44.43 79.39 55.43
CA GLN A 10 42.98 79.17 55.38
C GLN A 10 42.68 77.83 54.72
N ILE A 11 42.02 76.96 55.47
CA ILE A 11 41.43 75.71 54.98
C ILE A 11 40.08 76.08 54.36
N GLU A 12 40.01 76.08 53.03
CA GLU A 12 38.73 76.15 52.31
C GLU A 12 37.95 74.84 52.54
N THR A 13 36.94 74.91 53.40
CA THR A 13 35.91 73.88 53.54
C THR A 13 34.94 73.97 52.35
N SER A 14 35.16 73.18 51.31
CA SER A 14 34.18 73.00 50.24
C SER A 14 33.00 72.15 50.75
N SER A 15 31.84 72.78 50.90
CA SER A 15 30.58 72.09 51.17
C SER A 15 30.26 71.12 50.03
N PRO A 16 29.85 69.87 50.30
CA PRO A 16 29.41 68.97 49.23
C PRO A 16 28.18 69.56 48.54
N PRO A 17 28.05 69.41 47.20
CA PRO A 17 26.90 69.92 46.48
C PRO A 17 25.64 69.18 46.96
N VAL A 18 24.67 69.94 47.48
CA VAL A 18 23.36 69.42 47.85
C VAL A 18 22.62 69.09 46.56
N VAL A 19 22.65 67.83 46.14
CA VAL A 19 21.92 67.36 44.96
C VAL A 19 20.42 67.43 45.27
N SER A 20 19.66 68.19 44.48
CA SER A 20 18.22 68.32 44.67
C SER A 20 17.52 66.96 44.46
N LEU A 21 16.56 66.64 45.34
CA LEU A 21 15.79 65.39 45.29
C LEU A 21 15.07 65.19 43.95
N ASP A 22 14.63 66.30 43.33
CA ASP A 22 13.99 66.28 42.01
C ASP A 22 14.95 65.80 40.92
N THR A 23 16.22 66.21 41.00
CA THR A 23 17.26 65.79 40.04
C THR A 23 17.52 64.29 40.11
N VAL A 24 17.50 63.72 41.32
CA VAL A 24 17.60 62.28 41.55
C VAL A 24 16.37 61.56 41.01
N GLY A 25 15.17 62.10 41.26
CA GLY A 25 13.90 61.58 40.73
C GLY A 25 13.87 61.49 39.21
N PHE A 26 14.27 62.55 38.50
CA PHE A 26 14.37 62.56 37.04
C PHE A 26 15.40 61.53 36.52
N SER A 27 16.52 61.38 37.21
CA SER A 27 17.57 60.42 36.84
C SER A 27 17.08 58.98 36.99
N LEU A 28 16.39 58.67 38.10
CA LEU A 28 15.76 57.36 38.32
C LEU A 28 14.68 57.06 37.28
N GLN A 29 13.87 58.06 36.90
CA GLN A 29 12.87 57.89 35.85
C GLN A 29 13.50 57.58 34.49
N LYS A 30 14.61 58.24 34.13
CA LYS A 30 15.37 57.92 32.91
C LYS A 30 15.94 56.51 32.95
N ILE A 31 16.50 56.09 34.09
CA ILE A 31 17.03 54.73 34.27
C ILE A 31 15.91 53.69 34.15
N ALA A 32 14.75 53.94 34.77
CA ALA A 32 13.59 53.05 34.68
C ALA A 32 13.10 52.92 33.23
N GLN A 33 13.02 54.04 32.50
CA GLN A 33 12.65 54.03 31.09
C GLN A 33 13.67 53.30 30.21
N ALA A 34 14.97 53.49 30.46
CA ALA A 34 16.04 52.79 29.75
C ALA A 34 15.97 51.28 30.00
N LYS A 35 15.76 50.87 31.26
CA LYS A 35 15.58 49.46 31.62
C LYS A 35 14.38 48.84 30.89
N TRP A 36 13.22 49.50 30.92
CA TRP A 36 12.04 49.01 30.22
C TRP A 36 12.28 48.83 28.71
N LYS A 37 13.00 49.77 28.07
CA LYS A 37 13.37 49.63 26.64
C LYS A 37 14.32 48.47 26.37
N LEU A 38 15.26 48.22 27.28
CA LEU A 38 16.17 47.06 27.16
C LEU A 38 15.42 45.74 27.34
N ASP A 39 14.48 45.69 28.29
CA ASP A 39 13.64 44.51 28.50
C ASP A 39 12.72 44.25 27.29
N ASP A 40 12.09 45.29 26.72
CA ASP A 40 11.29 45.19 25.47
C ASP A 40 12.14 44.71 24.29
N PHE A 41 13.36 45.26 24.14
CA PHE A 41 14.29 44.81 23.10
C PHE A 41 14.67 43.33 23.28
N ALA A 42 15.02 42.92 24.48
CA ALA A 42 15.39 41.52 24.77
C ALA A 42 14.22 40.57 24.48
N ASN A 43 12.99 40.95 24.82
CA ASN A 43 11.80 40.17 24.52
C ASN A 43 11.61 40.00 23.01
N ARG A 44 11.68 41.08 22.23
CA ARG A 44 11.56 41.01 20.75
C ARG A 44 12.69 40.22 20.11
N GLN A 45 13.91 40.32 20.64
CA GLN A 45 15.03 39.51 20.18
C GLN A 45 14.77 38.01 20.41
N ASN A 46 14.27 37.64 21.58
CA ASN A 46 13.95 36.24 21.90
C ASN A 46 12.81 35.71 21.03
N GLU A 47 11.77 36.51 20.78
CA GLU A 47 10.68 36.19 19.87
C GLU A 47 11.20 35.90 18.45
N LEU A 48 12.03 36.80 17.91
CA LEU A 48 12.64 36.61 16.59
C LEU A 48 13.52 35.35 16.52
N LEU A 49 14.29 35.06 17.57
CA LEU A 49 15.11 33.85 17.63
C LEU A 49 14.25 32.57 17.66
N ALA A 50 13.11 32.61 18.35
CA ALA A 50 12.16 31.51 18.37
C ALA A 50 11.54 31.28 16.98
N GLU A 51 11.09 32.35 16.31
CA GLU A 51 10.55 32.28 14.95
C GLU A 51 11.58 31.78 13.93
N LEU A 52 12.84 32.24 14.01
CA LEU A 52 13.91 31.74 13.15
C LEU A 52 14.16 30.24 13.36
N SER A 53 14.10 29.77 14.61
CA SER A 53 14.23 28.33 14.90
C SER A 53 13.07 27.52 14.32
N GLU A 54 11.85 28.03 14.39
CA GLU A 54 10.66 27.38 13.82
C GLU A 54 10.69 27.36 12.28
N PHE A 55 11.13 28.47 11.67
CA PHE A 55 11.34 28.56 10.23
C PHE A 55 12.33 27.51 9.74
N GLN A 56 13.49 27.38 10.39
CA GLN A 56 14.50 26.37 10.03
C GLN A 56 13.98 24.94 10.18
N LYS A 57 13.19 24.65 11.22
CA LYS A 57 12.55 23.34 11.39
C LYS A 57 11.59 23.05 10.24
N THR A 58 10.77 24.03 9.86
CA THR A 58 9.81 23.92 8.76
C THR A 58 10.53 23.69 7.43
N GLU A 59 11.60 24.43 7.15
CA GLU A 59 12.44 24.24 5.97
C GLU A 59 13.02 22.81 5.92
N SER A 60 13.55 22.32 7.05
CA SER A 60 14.08 20.96 7.13
C SER A 60 13.02 19.88 6.92
N PHE A 61 11.79 20.12 7.38
CA PHE A 61 10.66 19.21 7.20
C PHE A 61 10.19 19.17 5.74
N ILE A 62 10.08 20.34 5.11
CA ILE A 62 9.75 20.45 3.68
C ILE A 62 10.78 19.68 2.86
N LYS A 63 12.08 19.88 3.13
CA LYS A 63 13.15 19.17 2.42
C LYS A 63 13.00 17.65 2.53
N LYS A 64 12.84 17.11 3.75
CA LYS A 64 12.65 15.67 3.96
C LYS A 64 11.41 15.12 3.25
N THR A 65 10.34 15.92 3.20
CA THR A 65 9.12 15.55 2.50
C THR A 65 9.34 15.47 0.99
N LEU A 66 10.07 16.43 0.42
CA LEU A 66 10.45 16.41 -0.99
C LEU A 66 11.36 15.22 -1.32
N ASP A 67 12.34 14.93 -0.46
CA ASP A 67 13.23 13.77 -0.62
C ASP A 67 12.41 12.47 -0.63
N THR A 68 11.46 12.32 0.31
CA THR A 68 10.56 11.15 0.36
C THR A 68 9.71 11.03 -0.91
N ILE A 69 9.18 12.15 -1.43
CA ILE A 69 8.42 12.15 -2.70
C ILE A 69 9.31 11.69 -3.86
N SER A 70 10.58 12.11 -3.89
CA SER A 70 11.53 11.67 -4.91
C SER A 70 11.77 10.16 -4.83
N GLU A 71 12.03 9.63 -3.63
CA GLU A 71 12.23 8.19 -3.40
C GLU A 71 11.03 7.36 -3.86
N LEU A 72 9.82 7.78 -3.50
CA LEU A 72 8.58 7.11 -3.92
C LEU A 72 8.39 7.13 -5.44
N ASN A 73 8.77 8.21 -6.12
CA ASN A 73 8.71 8.26 -7.58
C ASN A 73 9.73 7.31 -8.21
N THR A 74 10.94 7.23 -7.68
CA THR A 74 11.95 6.26 -8.13
C THR A 74 11.44 4.83 -7.95
N GLU A 75 10.84 4.51 -6.81
CA GLU A 75 10.25 3.19 -6.57
C GLU A 75 9.08 2.89 -7.52
N LYS A 76 8.21 3.88 -7.76
CA LYS A 76 7.10 3.76 -8.73
C LYS A 76 7.60 3.41 -10.13
N GLU A 77 8.65 4.08 -10.61
CA GLU A 77 9.23 3.78 -11.93
C GLU A 77 9.86 2.39 -11.96
N ALA A 78 10.58 1.99 -10.91
CA ALA A 78 11.12 0.63 -10.81
C ALA A 78 10.01 -0.45 -10.85
N HIS A 79 8.88 -0.24 -10.17
CA HIS A 79 7.74 -1.15 -10.24
C HIS A 79 7.09 -1.16 -11.63
N SER A 80 7.02 -0.02 -12.31
CA SER A 80 6.53 0.09 -13.69
C SER A 80 7.35 -0.80 -14.64
N ASP A 81 8.69 -0.75 -14.53
CA ASP A 81 9.59 -1.57 -15.34
C ASP A 81 9.41 -3.07 -15.09
N VAL A 82 9.25 -3.48 -13.82
CA VAL A 82 8.96 -4.87 -13.47
C VAL A 82 7.65 -5.35 -14.10
N ILE A 83 6.60 -4.53 -14.05
CA ILE A 83 5.30 -4.87 -14.67
C ILE A 83 5.43 -5.02 -16.19
N GLN A 84 6.19 -4.14 -16.84
CA GLN A 84 6.45 -4.25 -18.28
C GLN A 84 7.19 -5.55 -18.63
N SER A 85 8.19 -5.93 -17.83
CA SER A 85 8.90 -7.21 -18.00
C SER A 85 7.97 -8.41 -17.86
N ILE A 86 7.11 -8.42 -16.83
CA ILE A 86 6.15 -9.51 -16.61
C ILE A 86 5.18 -9.65 -17.79
N ASN A 87 4.69 -8.53 -18.34
CA ASN A 87 3.80 -8.56 -19.49
C ASN A 87 4.51 -9.10 -20.74
N LYS A 88 5.78 -8.73 -20.94
CA LYS A 88 6.59 -9.29 -22.02
C LYS A 88 6.78 -10.80 -21.87
N ASP A 89 7.13 -11.26 -20.67
CA ASP A 89 7.31 -12.69 -20.39
C ASP A 89 6.00 -13.47 -20.61
N LYS A 90 4.86 -12.88 -20.24
CA LYS A 90 3.53 -13.45 -20.52
C LYS A 90 3.32 -13.64 -22.02
N ASP A 91 3.58 -12.60 -22.81
CA ASP A 91 3.39 -12.66 -24.26
C ASP A 91 4.31 -13.68 -24.93
N ASP A 92 5.56 -13.79 -24.45
CA ASP A 92 6.52 -14.77 -24.95
C ASP A 92 6.11 -16.20 -24.59
N LEU A 93 5.60 -16.44 -23.38
CA LEU A 93 5.04 -17.74 -22.99
C LEU A 93 3.78 -18.10 -23.80
N GLU A 94 2.91 -17.14 -24.10
CA GLU A 94 1.75 -17.37 -24.96
C GLU A 94 2.18 -17.80 -26.38
N LYS A 95 3.25 -17.22 -26.94
CA LYS A 95 3.83 -17.66 -28.21
C LYS A 95 4.35 -19.10 -28.14
N VAL A 96 5.09 -19.45 -27.08
CA VAL A 96 5.61 -20.81 -26.88
C VAL A 96 4.48 -21.84 -26.79
N ILE A 97 3.42 -21.54 -26.03
CA ILE A 97 2.24 -22.41 -25.92
C ILE A 97 1.56 -22.60 -27.28
N ASN A 98 1.41 -21.53 -28.06
CA ASN A 98 0.80 -21.61 -29.38
C ASN A 98 1.66 -22.43 -30.35
N SER A 99 2.99 -22.27 -30.33
CA SER A 99 3.91 -23.09 -31.13
C SER A 99 3.79 -24.57 -30.77
N ALA A 100 3.81 -24.90 -29.48
CA ALA A 100 3.69 -26.29 -29.03
C ALA A 100 2.32 -26.91 -29.38
N ARG A 101 1.26 -26.12 -29.38
CA ARG A 101 -0.08 -26.56 -29.83
C ARG A 101 -0.12 -26.80 -31.34
N GLU A 102 0.62 -26.03 -32.13
CA GLU A 102 0.74 -26.23 -33.56
C GLU A 102 1.50 -27.53 -33.87
N GLU A 103 2.68 -27.71 -33.27
CA GLU A 103 3.48 -28.94 -33.38
C GLU A 103 2.67 -30.17 -32.96
N GLN A 104 1.88 -30.06 -31.88
CA GLN A 104 0.98 -31.14 -31.47
C GLN A 104 -0.05 -31.48 -32.55
N ARG A 105 -0.62 -30.47 -33.23
CA ARG A 105 -1.59 -30.67 -34.31
C ARG A 105 -0.94 -31.35 -35.52
N GLU A 106 0.23 -30.89 -35.92
CA GLU A 106 0.99 -31.49 -37.02
C GLU A 106 1.32 -32.97 -36.74
N ILE A 107 1.74 -33.29 -35.52
CA ILE A 107 2.00 -34.68 -35.10
C ILE A 107 0.72 -35.51 -35.16
N GLN A 108 -0.41 -34.97 -34.71
CA GLN A 108 -1.71 -35.67 -34.75
C GLN A 108 -2.15 -35.95 -36.20
N GLU A 109 -2.04 -34.97 -37.08
CA GLU A 109 -2.38 -35.11 -38.50
C GLU A 109 -1.48 -36.14 -39.19
N ASN A 110 -0.17 -36.07 -38.96
CA ASN A 110 0.79 -37.04 -39.49
C ASN A 110 0.47 -38.46 -39.01
N LEU A 111 0.16 -38.62 -37.72
CA LEU A 111 -0.16 -39.92 -37.16
C LEU A 111 -1.49 -40.47 -37.70
N MET A 112 -2.51 -39.62 -37.87
CA MET A 112 -3.76 -40.02 -38.52
C MET A 112 -3.53 -40.49 -39.96
N SER A 113 -2.67 -39.80 -40.71
CA SER A 113 -2.28 -40.22 -42.07
C SER A 113 -1.59 -41.59 -42.06
N LYS A 114 -0.68 -41.85 -41.12
CA LYS A 114 -0.01 -43.15 -40.98
C LYS A 114 -0.98 -44.28 -40.62
N TYR A 115 -1.93 -44.04 -39.72
CA TYR A 115 -2.99 -45.00 -39.42
C TYR A 115 -3.80 -45.34 -40.66
N GLN A 116 -4.22 -44.33 -41.43
CA GLN A 116 -4.97 -44.52 -42.66
C GLN A 116 -4.19 -45.37 -43.68
N GLN A 117 -2.90 -45.06 -43.90
CA GLN A 117 -2.04 -45.83 -44.80
C GLN A 117 -1.92 -47.30 -44.36
N ILE A 118 -1.79 -47.56 -43.05
CA ILE A 118 -1.70 -48.94 -42.54
C ILE A 118 -3.01 -49.69 -42.80
N PHE A 119 -4.17 -49.07 -42.58
CA PHE A 119 -5.45 -49.70 -42.87
C PHE A 119 -5.63 -50.01 -44.36
N GLU A 120 -5.21 -49.12 -45.24
CA GLU A 120 -5.22 -49.35 -46.69
C GLU A 120 -4.30 -50.52 -47.09
N ILE A 121 -3.11 -50.62 -46.50
CA ILE A 121 -2.19 -51.74 -46.74
C ILE A 121 -2.78 -53.06 -46.24
N ILE A 122 -3.42 -53.06 -45.07
CA ILE A 122 -4.10 -54.25 -44.52
C ILE A 122 -5.22 -54.71 -45.45
N GLU A 123 -6.05 -53.78 -45.94
CA GLU A 123 -7.12 -54.07 -46.89
C GLU A 123 -6.58 -54.68 -48.19
N GLN A 124 -5.53 -54.07 -48.76
CA GLN A 124 -4.87 -54.58 -49.98
C GLN A 124 -4.26 -55.97 -49.77
N ALA A 125 -3.57 -56.19 -48.64
CA ALA A 125 -2.97 -57.48 -48.31
C ALA A 125 -4.01 -58.58 -48.11
N ASN A 126 -5.09 -58.28 -47.38
CA ASN A 126 -6.19 -59.22 -47.16
C ASN A 126 -6.91 -59.58 -48.47
N LYS A 127 -7.11 -58.59 -49.34
CA LYS A 127 -7.68 -58.81 -50.68
C LYS A 127 -6.80 -59.78 -51.48
N PHE A 128 -5.49 -59.52 -51.55
CA PHE A 128 -4.55 -60.39 -52.26
C PHE A 128 -4.50 -61.83 -51.67
N ALA A 129 -4.55 -61.95 -50.34
CA ALA A 129 -4.60 -63.24 -49.66
C ALA A 129 -5.88 -64.03 -50.02
N THR A 130 -7.02 -63.35 -50.04
CA THR A 130 -8.31 -63.94 -50.43
C THR A 130 -8.28 -64.42 -51.88
N ASP A 131 -7.76 -63.60 -52.80
CA ASP A 131 -7.59 -63.96 -54.23
C ASP A 131 -6.65 -65.16 -54.41
N SER A 132 -5.74 -65.39 -53.45
CA SER A 132 -4.80 -66.53 -53.42
C SER A 132 -5.36 -67.77 -52.73
N GLY A 133 -6.62 -67.76 -52.27
CA GLY A 133 -7.29 -68.89 -51.63
C GLY A 133 -7.04 -69.04 -50.13
N VAL A 134 -6.51 -68.00 -49.47
CA VAL A 134 -6.36 -67.98 -48.00
C VAL A 134 -7.74 -67.84 -47.35
N PRO A 135 -8.09 -68.70 -46.36
CA PRO A 135 -9.37 -68.63 -45.67
C PRO A 135 -9.49 -67.38 -44.79
N GLU A 136 -10.71 -66.89 -44.62
CA GLU A 136 -11.04 -65.65 -43.90
C GLU A 136 -10.53 -65.62 -42.44
N SER A 137 -10.38 -66.78 -41.80
CA SER A 137 -9.86 -66.91 -40.43
C SER A 137 -8.38 -66.53 -40.27
N GLU A 138 -7.62 -66.45 -41.37
CA GLU A 138 -6.19 -66.10 -41.36
C GLU A 138 -5.91 -64.67 -41.84
N LEU A 139 -6.95 -63.89 -42.17
CA LEU A 139 -6.80 -62.50 -42.58
C LEU A 139 -6.34 -61.60 -41.43
N ILE A 140 -5.63 -60.53 -41.78
CA ILE A 140 -5.12 -59.56 -40.82
C ILE A 140 -6.30 -58.76 -40.25
N GLY A 141 -6.64 -59.02 -38.99
CA GLY A 141 -7.71 -58.32 -38.28
C GLY A 141 -7.33 -56.91 -37.84
N PRO A 142 -8.31 -56.02 -37.58
CA PRO A 142 -8.09 -54.64 -37.16
C PRO A 142 -7.39 -54.49 -35.79
N THR A 143 -7.32 -55.56 -34.99
CA THR A 143 -6.63 -55.62 -33.69
C THR A 143 -5.10 -55.61 -33.77
N VAL A 144 -4.52 -55.81 -34.96
CA VAL A 144 -3.06 -55.74 -35.17
C VAL A 144 -2.54 -54.30 -35.09
N VAL A 145 -3.41 -53.32 -35.32
CA VAL A 145 -3.08 -51.89 -35.29
C VAL A 145 -3.34 -51.33 -33.89
N PRO A 146 -2.33 -50.74 -33.21
CA PRO A 146 -2.50 -50.21 -31.85
C PRO A 146 -3.62 -49.18 -31.78
N GLN A 147 -4.58 -49.35 -30.85
CA GLN A 147 -5.71 -48.44 -30.69
C GLN A 147 -5.23 -46.99 -30.52
N ASN A 148 -5.74 -46.11 -31.38
CA ASN A 148 -5.38 -44.70 -31.40
C ASN A 148 -5.91 -43.99 -30.15
N ALA A 149 -5.14 -43.96 -29.05
CA ALA A 149 -5.50 -43.28 -27.80
C ALA A 149 -5.63 -41.74 -27.94
N ILE A 150 -5.30 -41.22 -29.12
CA ILE A 150 -5.17 -39.80 -29.45
C ILE A 150 -6.53 -39.13 -29.56
N SER A 151 -7.56 -39.80 -30.09
CA SER A 151 -8.90 -39.23 -30.19
C SER A 151 -9.53 -38.94 -28.82
N ASN A 152 -9.31 -39.79 -27.82
CA ASN A 152 -9.88 -39.60 -26.48
C ASN A 152 -9.09 -38.60 -25.62
N ALA A 153 -7.75 -38.63 -25.69
CA ALA A 153 -6.91 -37.75 -24.87
C ALA A 153 -6.83 -36.32 -25.43
N ALA A 154 -6.75 -36.14 -26.76
CA ALA A 154 -6.70 -34.82 -27.37
C ALA A 154 -8.02 -34.05 -27.24
N GLN A 155 -9.17 -34.72 -27.38
CA GLN A 155 -10.49 -34.11 -27.14
C GLN A 155 -10.67 -33.70 -25.67
N GLN A 156 -10.22 -34.52 -24.71
CA GLN A 156 -10.24 -34.16 -23.29
C GLN A 156 -9.29 -33.01 -22.95
N ALA A 157 -8.12 -32.94 -23.58
CA ALA A 157 -7.17 -31.84 -23.39
C ALA A 157 -7.63 -30.51 -24.02
N LEU A 158 -8.30 -30.55 -25.19
CA LEU A 158 -8.92 -29.39 -25.82
C LEU A 158 -10.14 -28.88 -25.02
N LEU A 159 -10.96 -29.77 -24.48
CA LEU A 159 -12.08 -29.41 -23.58
C LEU A 159 -11.59 -28.84 -22.24
N ALA A 160 -10.43 -29.31 -21.74
CA ALA A 160 -9.77 -28.74 -20.57
C ALA A 160 -9.11 -27.37 -20.85
N SER A 161 -8.59 -27.15 -22.07
CA SER A 161 -8.01 -25.88 -22.55
C SER A 161 -9.05 -24.84 -23.01
N GLN A 162 -10.29 -25.24 -23.26
CA GLN A 162 -11.41 -24.34 -23.56
C GLN A 162 -12.04 -23.71 -22.32
N ARG A 163 -11.48 -23.94 -21.11
CA ARG A 163 -11.71 -22.97 -20.05
C ARG A 163 -11.05 -21.68 -20.52
N PRO A 164 -11.81 -20.60 -20.75
CA PRO A 164 -11.17 -19.32 -20.98
C PRO A 164 -10.26 -19.09 -19.77
N LEU A 165 -8.96 -18.89 -20.03
CA LEU A 165 -8.05 -18.28 -19.06
C LEU A 165 -8.47 -16.83 -18.74
N SER A 166 -9.66 -16.38 -19.17
CA SER A 166 -10.42 -15.31 -18.54
C SER A 166 -10.93 -15.77 -17.17
N ASN A 167 -10.02 -15.76 -16.19
CA ASN A 167 -10.24 -15.27 -14.82
C ASN A 167 -9.23 -15.90 -13.86
N ARG A 168 -7.94 -15.55 -13.95
CA ARG A 168 -7.14 -15.41 -12.72
C ARG A 168 -5.88 -14.57 -12.82
N THR A 169 -6.02 -13.37 -13.35
CA THR A 169 -5.36 -12.22 -12.72
C THR A 169 -6.46 -11.28 -12.23
N GLN A 170 -7.18 -11.71 -11.18
CA GLN A 170 -7.47 -10.74 -10.12
C GLN A 170 -6.11 -10.37 -9.53
N SER A 171 -5.44 -9.43 -10.20
CA SER A 171 -4.76 -8.40 -9.44
C SER A 171 -5.78 -7.92 -8.41
N ASN A 172 -5.44 -8.08 -7.13
CA ASN A 172 -6.12 -7.42 -6.04
C ASN A 172 -5.93 -5.91 -6.22
N ASN A 173 -6.65 -5.34 -7.17
CA ASN A 173 -7.00 -3.95 -7.16
C ASN A 173 -8.47 -3.91 -6.71
N PRO A 174 -8.81 -3.26 -5.59
CA PRO A 174 -10.19 -3.18 -5.15
C PRO A 174 -11.02 -2.52 -6.25
N GLN A 175 -12.14 -3.15 -6.62
CA GLN A 175 -13.19 -2.50 -7.39
C GLN A 175 -13.61 -1.23 -6.66
N PHE A 176 -13.19 -0.08 -7.19
CA PHE A 176 -13.97 1.13 -7.05
C PHE A 176 -15.30 0.94 -7.79
N PRO A 177 -16.41 1.52 -7.30
CA PRO A 177 -17.71 1.33 -7.91
C PRO A 177 -17.74 1.96 -9.31
N ASN A 178 -18.41 1.27 -10.23
CA ASN A 178 -18.72 1.73 -11.59
C ASN A 178 -19.11 3.21 -11.63
N PHE A 179 -18.31 4.04 -12.32
CA PHE A 179 -18.78 5.32 -12.85
C PHE A 179 -18.84 5.22 -14.38
N PRO A 180 -20.00 5.50 -15.00
CA PRO A 180 -20.11 5.53 -16.44
C PRO A 180 -19.51 6.84 -16.98
N LEU A 181 -18.67 6.68 -18.01
CA LEU A 181 -18.48 7.60 -19.14
C LEU A 181 -18.09 9.06 -18.82
N PHE A 182 -16.78 9.33 -18.77
CA PHE A 182 -16.23 10.67 -19.01
C PHE A 182 -15.18 10.61 -20.11
N PHE A 183 -15.63 10.33 -21.33
CA PHE A 183 -14.77 10.35 -22.52
C PHE A 183 -14.80 11.69 -23.29
N ASP A 184 -15.53 12.73 -22.84
CA ASP A 184 -15.58 13.98 -23.61
C ASP A 184 -15.94 15.25 -22.80
N PHE A 185 -15.09 15.67 -21.86
CA PHE A 185 -15.26 16.95 -21.14
C PHE A 185 -14.11 17.93 -21.42
N PRO A 186 -14.40 19.24 -21.65
CA PRO A 186 -13.38 20.27 -21.76
C PRO A 186 -12.56 20.45 -20.45
N PRO A 187 -11.27 20.83 -20.56
CA PRO A 187 -10.28 20.74 -19.47
C PRO A 187 -10.59 21.58 -18.21
N ALA A 188 -11.39 22.65 -18.32
CA ALA A 188 -11.71 23.53 -17.20
C ALA A 188 -12.63 22.88 -16.14
N MET A 189 -13.46 21.91 -16.52
CA MET A 189 -14.41 21.26 -15.58
C MET A 189 -13.78 20.04 -14.87
N ARG A 190 -12.65 19.53 -15.38
CA ARG A 190 -11.92 18.36 -14.84
C ARG A 190 -11.22 18.66 -13.51
N GLN A 191 -10.78 19.91 -13.30
CA GLN A 191 -10.07 20.32 -12.08
C GLN A 191 -11.00 20.46 -10.86
N ALA A 192 -12.26 20.82 -11.07
CA ALA A 192 -13.25 20.90 -9.99
C ALA A 192 -13.62 19.51 -9.44
N ALA A 193 -13.76 18.51 -10.31
CA ALA A 193 -14.07 17.13 -9.91
C ALA A 193 -12.88 16.43 -9.23
N ALA A 194 -11.64 16.70 -9.66
CA ALA A 194 -10.44 16.15 -9.02
C ALA A 194 -10.23 16.69 -7.59
N SER A 195 -10.63 17.93 -7.32
CA SER A 195 -10.49 18.57 -6.01
C SER A 195 -11.39 17.94 -4.93
N LEU A 196 -12.50 17.30 -5.32
CA LEU A 196 -13.39 16.62 -4.38
C LEU A 196 -12.91 15.20 -4.00
N MET A 197 -12.04 14.58 -4.81
CA MET A 197 -11.45 13.26 -4.51
C MET A 197 -10.25 13.32 -3.54
N LEU A 198 -9.71 14.50 -3.26
CA LEU A 198 -8.60 14.68 -2.32
C LEU A 198 -9.01 14.50 -0.84
N GLN A 199 -10.29 14.23 -0.53
CA GLN A 199 -10.73 13.95 0.84
C GLN A 199 -10.72 12.47 1.24
N SER A 200 -10.35 11.54 0.34
CA SER A 200 -10.23 10.12 0.70
C SER A 200 -8.78 9.64 0.68
N MET A 201 -8.09 9.77 1.81
CA MET A 201 -7.05 8.82 2.23
C MET A 201 -7.09 8.73 3.75
N ASP A 202 -7.66 7.64 4.27
CA ASP A 202 -7.18 7.08 5.53
C ASP A 202 -7.14 5.56 5.42
N ALA A 203 -6.01 5.01 5.84
CA ALA A 203 -5.38 3.85 5.27
C ALA A 203 -5.73 2.52 5.99
N SER A 204 -5.87 1.48 5.16
CA SER A 204 -5.28 0.13 5.27
C SER A 204 -5.16 -0.57 6.63
N ARG A 205 -5.64 -1.83 6.69
CA ARG A 205 -4.83 -2.99 7.14
C ARG A 205 -5.44 -4.38 6.82
N ASN A 206 -4.61 -5.19 6.16
CA ASN A 206 -4.65 -6.63 5.84
C ASN A 206 -4.73 -7.54 7.11
N LEU A 207 -4.92 -8.88 7.14
CA LEU A 207 -4.54 -10.00 6.24
C LEU A 207 -5.20 -11.34 6.73
N SER A 208 -5.29 -12.37 5.84
CA SER A 208 -5.29 -13.85 6.09
C SER A 208 -6.57 -14.53 6.64
N MET A 209 -7.00 -15.76 6.30
CA MET A 209 -6.39 -16.92 5.61
C MET A 209 -7.43 -18.07 5.44
N PHE A 210 -7.20 -18.94 4.44
CA PHE A 210 -7.57 -20.37 4.30
C PHE A 210 -9.02 -20.88 4.05
N ASN A 211 -9.12 -21.69 2.98
CA ASN A 211 -10.14 -22.69 2.61
C ASN A 211 -9.36 -24.00 2.32
N PRO A 212 -9.90 -25.24 2.52
CA PRO A 212 -10.44 -25.98 1.36
C PRO A 212 -11.53 -27.08 1.64
N GLY A 213 -12.70 -26.94 0.99
CA GLY A 213 -13.58 -27.95 0.29
C GLY A 213 -13.96 -29.34 0.89
N PRO A 214 -14.67 -30.21 0.14
CA PRO A 214 -15.85 -29.99 -0.72
C PRO A 214 -16.94 -31.10 -0.58
N SER A 215 -18.23 -30.81 -0.79
CA SER A 215 -19.19 -31.85 -1.23
C SER A 215 -20.50 -31.27 -1.75
N LYS A 216 -21.07 -32.05 -2.67
CA LYS A 216 -22.03 -31.68 -3.71
C LYS A 216 -23.45 -31.53 -3.19
N SER A 217 -24.24 -30.88 -4.05
CA SER A 217 -25.68 -31.12 -4.29
C SER A 217 -26.70 -30.45 -3.38
N SER A 218 -27.77 -30.05 -4.06
CA SER A 218 -29.08 -29.60 -3.60
C SER A 218 -29.23 -28.15 -3.14
N GLU A 219 -30.05 -27.47 -3.92
CA GLU A 219 -30.77 -26.24 -3.60
C GLU A 219 -31.23 -26.23 -2.14
N SER A 220 -30.67 -25.30 -1.35
CA SER A 220 -31.41 -24.73 -0.23
C SER A 220 -31.18 -23.22 -0.27
N LEU A 221 -32.29 -22.50 -0.35
CA LEU A 221 -32.35 -21.05 -0.14
C LEU A 221 -31.72 -20.70 1.21
N HIS A 222 -30.42 -20.44 1.23
CA HIS A 222 -29.76 -19.80 2.36
C HIS A 222 -30.18 -18.33 2.34
N GLN A 223 -31.36 -18.05 2.88
CA GLN A 223 -31.68 -16.72 3.37
C GLN A 223 -30.65 -16.40 4.43
N SER A 224 -29.72 -15.50 4.09
CA SER A 224 -28.82 -14.91 5.09
C SER A 224 -29.69 -14.39 6.22
N PRO A 225 -29.48 -14.81 7.49
CA PRO A 225 -30.35 -14.43 8.59
C PRO A 225 -30.49 -12.90 8.65
N PRO A 226 -31.71 -12.36 8.89
CA PRO A 226 -31.93 -10.92 8.87
C PRO A 226 -30.97 -10.23 9.84
N MET A 227 -30.30 -9.19 9.33
CA MET A 227 -29.32 -8.43 10.10
C MET A 227 -29.97 -7.85 11.36
N LYS A 228 -29.21 -7.77 12.45
CA LYS A 228 -29.66 -7.16 13.71
C LYS A 228 -29.12 -5.73 13.78
N GLU A 229 -29.84 -4.82 14.40
CA GLU A 229 -29.35 -3.46 14.62
C GLU A 229 -28.46 -3.36 15.86
N CYS A 230 -27.43 -2.50 15.80
CA CYS A 230 -26.57 -2.17 16.92
C CYS A 230 -27.36 -1.49 18.03
N ALA A 231 -27.25 -2.00 19.26
CA ALA A 231 -27.95 -1.44 20.43
C ALA A 231 -27.57 0.01 20.78
N SER A 232 -26.50 0.56 20.21
CA SER A 232 -26.03 1.93 20.50
C SER A 232 -26.21 2.92 19.36
N CYS A 233 -26.21 2.46 18.10
CA CYS A 233 -26.27 3.36 16.94
C CYS A 233 -27.22 2.90 15.84
N HIS A 234 -27.93 1.79 16.05
CA HIS A 234 -28.94 1.23 15.15
C HIS A 234 -28.44 0.83 13.75
N GLN A 235 -27.13 0.88 13.49
CA GLN A 235 -26.56 0.36 12.24
C GLN A 235 -26.67 -1.17 12.19
N GLN A 236 -26.82 -1.72 10.99
CA GLN A 236 -26.91 -3.17 10.80
C GLN A 236 -25.59 -3.87 11.15
N ILE A 237 -25.67 -4.88 12.01
CA ILE A 237 -24.55 -5.68 12.50
C ILE A 237 -24.84 -7.18 12.36
N HIS A 238 -23.78 -7.98 12.36
CA HIS A 238 -23.90 -9.43 12.37
C HIS A 238 -24.73 -9.89 13.58
N ARG A 239 -25.65 -10.85 13.38
CA ARG A 239 -26.69 -11.23 14.35
C ARG A 239 -26.17 -11.63 15.74
N ASN A 240 -24.93 -12.11 15.80
CA ASN A 240 -24.27 -12.54 17.04
C ASN A 240 -23.44 -11.44 17.75
N ALA A 241 -23.38 -10.22 17.19
CA ALA A 241 -22.70 -9.10 17.82
C ALA A 241 -23.70 -8.26 18.65
N PRO A 242 -23.37 -7.86 19.90
CA PRO A 242 -24.23 -7.00 20.71
C PRO A 242 -24.18 -5.52 20.27
N ILE A 243 -23.05 -5.06 19.73
CA ILE A 243 -22.81 -3.68 19.27
C ILE A 243 -21.88 -3.68 18.05
N CYS A 244 -21.89 -2.60 17.26
CA CYS A 244 -21.02 -2.45 16.09
C CYS A 244 -19.55 -2.20 16.48
N PRO A 245 -18.60 -2.45 15.55
CA PRO A 245 -17.16 -2.25 15.80
C PRO A 245 -16.85 -0.81 16.25
N MET A 246 -17.53 0.18 15.66
CA MET A 246 -17.34 1.59 16.00
C MET A 246 -17.79 1.92 17.42
N CYS A 247 -18.96 1.42 17.85
CA CYS A 247 -19.46 1.59 19.21
C CYS A 247 -18.64 0.80 20.24
N LYS A 248 -18.10 -0.36 19.86
CA LYS A 248 -17.19 -1.16 20.71
C LYS A 248 -15.90 -0.41 20.99
N ASN A 249 -15.34 0.27 19.99
CA ASN A 249 -14.13 1.08 20.17
C ASN A 249 -14.40 2.34 21.02
N LYS A 250 -15.57 2.96 20.84
CA LYS A 250 -15.97 4.16 21.59
C LYS A 250 -16.36 3.88 23.05
N SER A 251 -16.80 2.67 23.38
CA SER A 251 -17.09 2.25 24.77
C SER A 251 -15.82 1.89 25.55
N ARG A 252 -14.80 1.32 24.90
CA ARG A 252 -13.52 0.99 25.54
C ARG A 252 -12.69 2.20 25.96
N SER A 253 -12.87 3.36 25.33
CA SER A 253 -12.10 4.58 25.65
C SER A 253 -12.47 5.23 26.98
N LYS A 254 -13.59 4.86 27.61
CA LYS A 254 -14.04 5.45 28.88
C LYS A 254 -13.38 4.86 30.13
N ASN A 255 -12.62 3.76 30.03
CA ASN A 255 -11.95 3.18 31.19
C ASN A 255 -10.57 2.60 30.80
N PRO A 256 -9.53 3.44 30.66
CA PRO A 256 -8.19 2.95 30.44
C PRO A 256 -7.75 2.13 31.66
N LYS A 257 -7.52 0.83 31.48
CA LYS A 257 -6.94 -0.03 32.52
C LYS A 257 -5.58 0.56 32.91
N LYS A 258 -5.44 0.99 34.17
CA LYS A 258 -4.17 1.49 34.72
C LYS A 258 -3.05 0.50 34.38
N PRO A 259 -1.95 0.92 33.73
CA PRO A 259 -0.82 0.04 33.51
C PRO A 259 -0.22 -0.34 34.87
N LYS A 260 -0.09 -1.65 35.09
CA LYS A 260 0.48 -2.25 36.30
C LYS A 260 1.98 -1.89 36.32
N ARG A 261 2.45 -1.11 37.31
CA ARG A 261 3.87 -0.79 37.51
C ARG A 261 4.66 -2.11 37.60
N LYS A 262 5.59 -2.33 36.66
CA LYS A 262 6.63 -3.36 36.81
C LYS A 262 7.64 -2.82 37.83
N THR A 263 7.75 -3.51 38.96
CA THR A 263 8.83 -3.34 39.92
C THR A 263 10.16 -3.69 39.27
N GLU A 264 11.14 -2.81 39.44
CA GLU A 264 12.55 -3.04 39.13
C GLU A 264 13.05 -4.27 39.90
N ASN A 265 13.74 -5.16 39.18
CA ASN A 265 14.44 -6.29 39.77
C ASN A 265 15.92 -5.93 39.76
N GLU A 266 16.41 -5.33 40.86
CA GLU A 266 17.83 -5.19 41.15
C GLU A 266 18.40 -6.58 41.42
N GLY A 267 19.15 -7.12 40.46
CA GLY A 267 20.01 -8.28 40.68
C GLY A 267 21.36 -7.82 41.23
N ASN A 268 21.55 -7.94 42.54
CA ASN A 268 22.88 -7.93 43.16
C ASN A 268 22.92 -8.85 44.39
N SER A 269 24.07 -9.53 44.56
CA SER A 269 24.45 -10.54 45.57
C SER A 269 24.11 -11.98 45.21
N ARG A 270 24.98 -12.98 45.39
CA ARG A 270 26.44 -13.13 45.59
C ARG A 270 26.65 -14.65 45.72
N CYS A 271 27.88 -15.10 45.44
CA CYS A 271 28.45 -16.43 45.71
C CYS A 271 28.12 -17.54 44.70
#